data_AF-A0A842QI02-F1
#
_entry.id   AF-A0A842QI02-F1
#
_cell.length_a   1.000
_cell.length_b   1.000
_cell.length_c   1.000
_cell.angle_alpha   90.00
_cell.angle_beta   90.00
_cell.angle_gamma   90.00
#
_symmetry.space_group_name_H-M   'P 1'
#
loop_
_entity.id
_entity.type
_entity.pdbx_description
1 polymer ?
#
loop_
_entity_poly.entity_id
_entity_poly.type
_entity_poly.pdbx_seq_one_letter_code
_entity_poly.pdbx_strand_id
1 'polypeptide(L)'
;MNPILERRRTWLDANPEIFQSTVNDLEDLGYTPLFRTAQRKAFDIFGIEEDVSPPRHTSYRSRDRRIFDAEAFTWTESKAILLAAIGSLKEKGLFLEIGFAGDKSERTKLEDFQSAITNIIDNTKLDTEWEIIQATSRGFDGLLKDKKKNCMVATEIPEEHFSVSAVLEDKAVRDLATLVKRAGGILAADIKDATEKKQSQEALNSLTSLGLLSQEYVVICRNTSRQTNRVKTKEAIEEMEKLGVLCSCGRPISEERIEKLYAPTNFMSKMLNQSYWMTVRLVHSLMEQGISRDRILLNLHDGPEEIDAFADVDGKLLMFELKDSEFSMGHAYPFGGRIGLYQPYSAIVVSTDGVSPDVKDYFEKVEPDSEIIYIGNLKSLDADIGKTVSEVRAVAIGQMISYFTQTSFQIPPPPLLLAKKLDIDLRNISFRGVRRGWMGFESEWYM
;
A
#
# COMPACT_ATOMS: atom_id res chain seq x y z
N MET A 1 -1.68 9.45 13.13
CA MET A 1 -1.30 8.03 13.06
C MET A 1 -2.30 7.35 12.13
N ASN A 2 -1.87 6.33 11.38
CA ASN A 2 -2.74 5.69 10.40
C ASN A 2 -3.64 4.67 11.11
N PRO A 3 -4.96 4.91 11.19
CA PRO A 3 -5.86 3.96 11.83
C PRO A 3 -5.75 2.62 11.09
N ILE A 4 -5.86 1.51 11.81
CA ILE A 4 -6.03 0.18 11.22
C ILE A 4 -7.51 -0.15 11.21
N LEU A 5 -7.92 -0.88 10.18
CA LEU A 5 -9.25 -1.44 10.06
C LEU A 5 -9.14 -2.96 10.08
N GLU A 6 -9.73 -3.59 11.08
CA GLU A 6 -9.74 -5.05 11.19
C GLU A 6 -11.16 -5.50 11.50
N ARG A 7 -11.64 -6.55 10.84
CA ARG A 7 -12.90 -7.21 11.18
C ARG A 7 -12.66 -8.69 11.38
N ARG A 8 -13.43 -9.28 12.27
CA ARG A 8 -13.43 -10.72 12.55
C ARG A 8 -14.86 -11.22 12.58
N ARG A 9 -15.10 -12.47 12.21
CA ARG A 9 -16.42 -13.09 12.23
C ARG A 9 -16.38 -14.46 12.88
N THR A 10 -17.43 -14.79 13.59
CA THR A 10 -17.74 -16.15 14.02
C THR A 10 -19.16 -16.51 13.58
N TRP A 11 -19.46 -17.80 13.51
CA TRP A 11 -20.76 -18.34 13.09
C TRP A 11 -21.59 -18.70 14.32
N LEU A 12 -22.91 -18.49 14.24
CA LEU A 12 -23.83 -18.71 15.36
C LEU A 12 -24.92 -19.72 14.99
N ASP A 13 -25.33 -20.53 15.96
CA ASP A 13 -26.51 -21.39 15.82
C ASP A 13 -27.79 -20.59 16.11
N ALA A 14 -28.41 -20.11 15.03
CA ALA A 14 -29.81 -19.76 14.84
C ALA A 14 -30.57 -18.84 15.84
N ASN A 15 -29.98 -18.30 16.91
CA ASN A 15 -30.72 -17.42 17.85
C ASN A 15 -30.28 -15.94 17.79
N PRO A 16 -31.05 -15.05 17.13
CA PRO A 16 -30.79 -13.62 17.09
C PRO A 16 -30.88 -12.90 18.44
N GLU A 17 -31.60 -13.45 19.42
CA GLU A 17 -31.77 -12.83 20.75
C GLU A 17 -30.46 -12.77 21.55
N ILE A 18 -29.49 -13.62 21.19
CA ILE A 18 -28.14 -13.61 21.77
C ILE A 18 -27.48 -12.23 21.61
N PHE A 19 -27.74 -11.53 20.50
CA PHE A 19 -27.07 -10.25 20.24
C PHE A 19 -27.50 -9.16 21.23
N GLN A 20 -28.79 -9.04 21.53
CA GLN A 20 -29.27 -8.01 22.45
C GLN A 20 -28.79 -8.26 23.88
N SER A 21 -28.72 -9.52 24.32
CA SER A 21 -28.06 -9.89 25.59
C SER A 21 -26.59 -9.49 25.55
N THR A 22 -25.89 -9.85 24.48
CA THR A 22 -24.46 -9.53 24.30
C THR A 22 -24.18 -8.04 24.40
N VAL A 23 -25.00 -7.18 23.79
CA VAL A 23 -24.83 -5.72 23.89
C VAL A 23 -24.98 -5.24 25.33
N ASN A 24 -25.97 -5.74 26.08
CA ASN A 24 -26.17 -5.36 27.47
C ASN A 24 -25.02 -5.85 28.37
N ASP A 25 -24.56 -7.08 28.16
CA ASP A 25 -23.42 -7.66 28.89
C ASP A 25 -22.12 -6.88 28.62
N LEU A 26 -21.94 -6.36 27.39
CA LEU A 26 -20.83 -5.48 27.05
C LEU A 26 -20.92 -4.11 27.76
N GLU A 27 -22.11 -3.54 27.92
CA GLU A 27 -22.31 -2.32 28.70
C GLU A 27 -21.88 -2.52 30.16
N ASP A 28 -22.25 -3.65 30.77
CA ASP A 28 -21.86 -4.01 32.14
C ASP A 28 -20.34 -4.19 32.29
N LEU A 29 -19.65 -4.58 31.21
CA LEU A 29 -18.18 -4.68 31.15
C LEU A 29 -17.48 -3.33 30.88
N GLY A 30 -18.23 -2.24 30.73
CA GLY A 30 -17.70 -0.89 30.55
C GLY A 30 -17.56 -0.42 29.09
N TYR A 31 -18.02 -1.21 28.11
CA TYR A 31 -18.11 -0.75 26.73
C TYR A 31 -19.28 0.22 26.56
N THR A 32 -19.02 1.43 26.07
CA THR A 32 -20.09 2.42 25.90
C THR A 32 -20.62 2.41 24.46
N PRO A 33 -21.92 2.11 24.21
CA PRO A 33 -22.51 2.13 22.88
C PRO A 33 -22.59 3.57 22.35
N LEU A 34 -22.06 3.80 21.15
CA LEU A 34 -22.01 5.10 20.50
C LEU A 34 -23.35 5.50 19.91
N PHE A 35 -24.10 4.58 19.27
CA PHE A 35 -25.33 4.96 18.58
C PHE A 35 -26.49 5.14 19.55
N ARG A 36 -26.67 4.24 20.53
CA ARG A 36 -27.60 4.50 21.65
C ARG A 36 -27.31 5.82 22.35
N THR A 37 -26.03 6.13 22.61
CA THR A 37 -25.65 7.41 23.23
C THR A 37 -25.93 8.61 22.32
N ALA A 38 -25.66 8.50 21.02
CA ALA A 38 -25.95 9.57 20.06
C ALA A 38 -27.46 9.79 19.88
N GLN A 39 -28.25 8.71 19.85
CA GLN A 39 -29.72 8.77 19.82
C GLN A 39 -30.27 9.42 21.08
N ARG A 40 -29.86 8.97 22.27
CA ARG A 40 -30.25 9.58 23.55
C ARG A 40 -29.96 11.07 23.57
N LYS A 41 -28.73 11.47 23.20
CA LYS A 41 -28.35 12.88 23.11
C LYS A 41 -29.16 13.66 22.08
N ALA A 42 -29.51 13.05 20.95
CA ALA A 42 -30.38 13.69 19.96
C ALA A 42 -31.80 13.88 20.53
N PHE A 43 -32.36 12.87 21.19
CA PHE A 43 -33.66 12.97 21.86
C PHE A 43 -33.66 14.05 22.95
N ASP A 44 -32.61 14.11 23.77
CA ASP A 44 -32.42 15.15 24.79
C ASP A 44 -32.38 16.57 24.18
N ILE A 45 -31.67 16.75 23.06
CA ILE A 45 -31.53 18.04 22.38
C ILE A 45 -32.85 18.47 21.72
N PHE A 46 -33.58 17.52 21.13
CA PHE A 46 -34.81 17.81 20.40
C PHE A 46 -36.07 17.72 21.26
N GLY A 47 -35.94 17.39 22.56
CA GLY A 47 -37.07 17.26 23.48
C GLY A 47 -38.09 16.20 23.05
N ILE A 48 -37.61 15.15 22.38
CA ILE A 48 -38.44 14.05 21.89
C ILE A 48 -38.47 12.99 23.01
N GLU A 49 -39.65 12.65 23.52
CA GLU A 49 -39.81 11.58 24.50
C GLU A 49 -39.31 10.23 23.94
N GLU A 50 -38.63 9.45 24.76
CA GLU A 50 -37.86 8.23 24.41
C GLU A 50 -38.73 7.04 23.91
N ASP A 51 -40.00 7.26 23.59
CA ASP A 51 -40.93 6.22 23.15
C ASP A 51 -41.10 6.19 21.63
N VAL A 52 -40.04 5.73 20.96
CA VAL A 52 -40.15 5.29 19.56
C VAL A 52 -39.42 3.96 19.45
N SER A 53 -40.20 2.88 19.43
CA SER A 53 -39.70 1.56 19.02
C SER A 53 -38.83 1.71 17.76
N PRO A 54 -37.65 1.07 17.69
CA PRO A 54 -36.76 1.23 16.55
C PRO A 54 -37.50 0.85 15.25
N PRO A 55 -37.31 1.62 14.15
CA PRO A 55 -37.94 1.28 12.89
C PRO A 55 -37.50 -0.13 12.47
N ARG A 56 -38.48 -1.02 12.30
CA ARG A 56 -38.25 -2.38 11.80
C ARG A 56 -37.66 -2.31 10.39
N HIS A 57 -36.36 -2.56 10.34
CA HIS A 57 -35.54 -3.04 9.21
C HIS A 57 -35.82 -2.47 7.82
N THR A 58 -34.91 -1.61 7.34
CA THR A 58 -34.58 -1.54 5.91
C THR A 58 -33.28 -2.30 5.66
N SER A 59 -33.41 -3.58 5.27
CA SER A 59 -32.27 -4.42 4.92
C SER A 59 -31.55 -3.87 3.69
N TYR A 60 -30.30 -3.42 3.84
CA TYR A 60 -29.45 -3.18 2.68
C TYR A 60 -29.05 -4.52 2.07
N ARG A 61 -29.58 -4.81 0.89
CA ARG A 61 -29.38 -6.06 0.17
C ARG A 61 -28.08 -6.00 -0.64
N SER A 62 -27.00 -6.55 -0.09
CA SER A 62 -26.28 -7.48 -0.97
C SER A 62 -27.19 -8.70 -1.14
N ARG A 63 -27.23 -9.34 -2.32
CA ARG A 63 -28.18 -10.46 -2.54
C ARG A 63 -28.01 -11.58 -1.50
N ASP A 64 -26.85 -11.67 -0.85
CA ASP A 64 -26.47 -12.85 -0.06
C ASP A 64 -26.17 -12.55 1.42
N ARG A 65 -25.92 -11.30 1.83
CA ARG A 65 -25.68 -10.87 3.22
C ARG A 65 -26.81 -9.95 3.73
N ARG A 66 -27.33 -10.23 4.92
CA ARG A 66 -28.26 -9.37 5.67
C ARG A 66 -27.69 -9.08 7.05
N ILE A 67 -27.69 -7.83 7.49
CA ILE A 67 -27.40 -7.44 8.87
C ILE A 67 -28.74 -7.26 9.58
N PHE A 68 -28.90 -7.88 10.75
CA PHE A 68 -30.10 -7.75 11.55
C PHE A 68 -29.96 -6.62 12.57
N ASP A 69 -28.82 -6.61 13.26
CA ASP A 69 -28.53 -5.63 14.30
C ASP A 69 -27.03 -5.36 14.41
N ALA A 70 -26.69 -4.18 14.89
CA ALA A 70 -25.36 -3.61 14.83
C ALA A 70 -25.20 -2.49 15.86
N GLU A 71 -24.10 -2.48 16.58
CA GLU A 71 -23.75 -1.41 17.52
C GLU A 71 -22.26 -1.06 17.41
N ALA A 72 -21.95 0.21 17.63
CA ALA A 72 -20.58 0.69 17.75
C ALA A 72 -20.29 1.01 19.20
N PHE A 73 -19.10 0.69 19.67
CA PHE A 73 -18.66 0.92 21.04
C PHE A 73 -17.40 1.77 21.05
N THR A 74 -17.21 2.50 22.14
CA THR A 74 -15.90 3.04 22.52
C THR A 74 -15.52 2.51 23.89
N TRP A 75 -14.23 2.29 24.09
CA TRP A 75 -13.65 2.05 25.40
C TRP A 75 -13.14 3.38 25.96
N THR A 76 -13.28 3.61 27.26
CA THR A 76 -12.92 4.87 27.93
C THR A 76 -11.48 5.30 27.59
N GLU A 77 -11.32 6.58 27.26
CA GLU A 77 -10.05 7.23 26.87
C GLU A 77 -9.40 6.74 25.55
N SER A 78 -9.93 5.71 24.90
CA SER A 78 -9.40 5.22 23.62
C SER A 78 -9.84 6.08 22.43
N LYS A 79 -8.98 6.15 21.42
CA LYS A 79 -9.34 6.64 20.08
C LYS A 79 -9.85 5.50 19.19
N ALA A 80 -10.14 4.33 19.74
CA ALA A 80 -10.65 3.19 19.00
C ALA A 80 -12.18 3.16 18.95
N ILE A 81 -12.71 2.75 17.80
CA ILE A 81 -14.10 2.37 17.61
C ILE A 81 -14.14 0.85 17.46
N LEU A 82 -14.91 0.22 18.34
CA LEU A 82 -15.23 -1.20 18.25
C LEU A 82 -16.61 -1.32 17.62
N LEU A 83 -16.84 -2.36 16.84
CA LEU A 83 -18.13 -2.64 16.21
C LEU A 83 -18.52 -4.07 16.53
N ALA A 84 -19.80 -4.31 16.77
CA ALA A 84 -20.37 -5.65 16.76
C ALA A 84 -21.63 -5.64 15.89
N ALA A 85 -21.82 -6.66 15.06
CA ALA A 85 -23.04 -6.85 14.29
C ALA A 85 -23.39 -8.32 14.14
N ILE A 86 -24.68 -8.61 14.27
CA ILE A 86 -25.26 -9.90 13.94
C ILE A 86 -25.93 -9.84 12.57
N GLY A 87 -25.69 -10.86 11.76
CA GLY A 87 -26.27 -10.95 10.42
C GLY A 87 -26.51 -12.39 10.00
N SER A 88 -26.98 -12.56 8.76
CA SER A 88 -27.02 -13.84 8.07
C SER A 88 -26.39 -13.77 6.69
N LEU A 89 -25.79 -14.89 6.30
CA LEU A 89 -25.36 -15.16 4.94
C LEU A 89 -26.18 -16.35 4.42
N LYS A 90 -26.78 -16.21 3.23
CA LYS A 90 -27.74 -17.20 2.68
C LYS A 90 -27.25 -18.65 2.74
N GLU A 91 -25.96 -18.88 2.53
CA GLU A 91 -25.38 -20.22 2.42
C GLU A 91 -24.72 -20.71 3.72
N LYS A 92 -24.46 -19.82 4.68
CA LYS A 92 -23.66 -20.13 5.88
C LYS A 92 -24.38 -19.88 7.22
N GLY A 93 -25.59 -19.31 7.20
CA GLY A 93 -26.39 -19.11 8.42
C GLY A 93 -26.13 -17.78 9.12
N LEU A 94 -26.38 -17.73 10.43
CA LEU A 94 -26.16 -16.54 11.26
C LEU A 94 -24.67 -16.35 11.56
N PHE A 95 -24.25 -15.09 11.64
CA PHE A 95 -22.89 -14.76 12.04
C PHE A 95 -22.88 -13.57 13.00
N LEU A 96 -21.87 -13.54 13.87
CA LEU A 96 -21.47 -12.36 14.61
C LEU A 96 -20.17 -11.84 14.03
N GLU A 97 -20.14 -10.55 13.73
CA GLU A 97 -18.97 -9.87 13.20
C GLU A 97 -18.56 -8.76 14.16
N ILE A 98 -17.28 -8.69 14.47
CA ILE A 98 -16.70 -7.59 15.23
C ILE A 98 -15.76 -6.80 14.33
N GLY A 99 -15.64 -5.51 14.61
CA GLY A 99 -14.76 -4.60 13.88
C GLY A 99 -13.96 -3.72 14.84
N PHE A 100 -12.81 -3.27 14.38
CA PHE A 100 -11.95 -2.32 15.05
C PHE A 100 -11.50 -1.27 14.04
N ALA A 101 -11.64 -0.01 14.42
CA ALA A 101 -11.08 1.14 13.73
C ALA A 101 -10.38 2.03 14.77
N GLY A 102 -9.04 2.04 14.78
CA GLY A 102 -8.26 2.75 15.79
C GLY A 102 -6.76 2.67 15.53
N ASP A 103 -5.96 3.23 16.43
CA ASP A 103 -4.50 3.21 16.27
C ASP A 103 -3.95 1.78 16.40
N LYS A 104 -2.85 1.49 15.68
CA LYS A 104 -2.20 0.16 15.72
C LYS A 104 -1.78 -0.24 17.15
N SER A 105 -1.39 0.73 17.98
CA SER A 105 -1.04 0.51 19.39
C SER A 105 -2.24 0.08 20.24
N GLU A 106 -3.46 0.39 19.81
CA GLU A 106 -4.70 0.01 20.49
C GLU A 106 -5.28 -1.31 19.97
N ARG A 107 -4.58 -2.04 19.08
CA ARG A 107 -5.07 -3.29 18.51
C ARG A 107 -5.44 -4.34 19.57
N THR A 108 -4.76 -4.36 20.71
CA THR A 108 -5.10 -5.25 21.85
C THR A 108 -6.52 -5.06 22.35
N LYS A 109 -7.12 -3.88 22.14
CA LYS A 109 -8.54 -3.62 22.47
C LYS A 109 -9.51 -4.45 21.64
N LEU A 110 -9.15 -4.79 20.39
CA LEU A 110 -9.94 -5.75 19.61
C LEU A 110 -9.86 -7.15 20.21
N GLU A 111 -8.71 -7.56 20.73
CA GLU A 111 -8.51 -8.87 21.37
C GLU A 111 -9.27 -8.97 22.70
N ASP A 112 -9.22 -7.91 23.51
CA ASP A 112 -10.02 -7.76 24.73
C ASP A 112 -11.52 -7.83 24.41
N PHE A 113 -11.97 -7.10 23.37
CA PHE A 113 -13.36 -7.06 22.94
C PHE A 113 -13.83 -8.41 22.38
N GLN A 114 -13.01 -9.06 21.56
CA GLN A 114 -13.29 -10.41 21.08
C GLN A 114 -13.42 -11.38 22.25
N SER A 115 -12.50 -11.33 23.21
CA SER A 115 -12.51 -12.22 24.37
C SER A 115 -13.75 -12.01 25.24
N ALA A 116 -14.16 -10.75 25.45
CA ALA A 116 -15.40 -10.43 26.15
C ALA A 116 -16.62 -11.04 25.45
N ILE A 117 -16.72 -10.87 24.12
CA ILE A 117 -17.81 -11.44 23.32
C ILE A 117 -17.78 -12.97 23.33
N THR A 118 -16.62 -13.59 23.14
CA THR A 118 -16.48 -15.05 23.21
C THR A 118 -16.93 -15.57 24.57
N ASN A 119 -16.53 -14.95 25.68
CA ASN A 119 -16.96 -15.39 27.01
C ASN A 119 -18.48 -15.29 27.20
N ILE A 120 -19.11 -14.25 26.67
CA ILE A 120 -20.58 -14.09 26.71
C ILE A 120 -21.25 -15.21 25.89
N ILE A 121 -20.70 -15.55 24.72
CA ILE A 121 -21.24 -16.56 23.82
C ILE A 121 -20.96 -17.98 24.30
N ASP A 122 -19.79 -18.28 24.84
CA ASP A 122 -19.41 -19.61 25.35
C ASP A 122 -20.29 -20.02 26.54
N ASN A 123 -20.78 -19.06 27.33
CA ASN A 123 -21.82 -19.30 28.33
C ASN A 123 -23.12 -19.87 27.72
N THR A 124 -23.31 -19.72 26.41
CA THR A 124 -24.41 -20.32 25.64
C THR A 124 -24.06 -21.67 24.98
N LYS A 125 -22.85 -22.20 25.21
CA LYS A 125 -22.31 -23.47 24.69
C LYS A 125 -22.14 -23.53 23.17
N LEU A 126 -21.86 -22.40 22.53
CA LEU A 126 -21.50 -22.34 21.12
C LEU A 126 -19.99 -22.45 20.96
N ASP A 127 -19.52 -23.23 19.98
CA ASP A 127 -18.11 -23.27 19.62
C ASP A 127 -17.81 -22.06 18.72
N THR A 128 -16.82 -21.24 19.08
CA THR A 128 -16.55 -19.98 18.38
C THR A 128 -15.13 -19.91 17.81
N GLU A 129 -15.01 -20.18 16.51
CA GLU A 129 -13.80 -19.87 15.74
C GLU A 129 -13.95 -18.52 15.01
N TRP A 130 -13.00 -17.62 15.24
CA TRP A 130 -12.99 -16.29 14.63
C TRP A 130 -12.17 -16.28 13.32
N GLU A 131 -12.82 -16.00 12.20
CA GLU A 131 -12.18 -15.74 10.90
C GLU A 131 -11.89 -14.23 10.73
N ILE A 132 -10.70 -13.86 10.25
CA ILE A 132 -10.40 -12.47 9.88
C ILE A 132 -11.12 -12.15 8.57
N ILE A 133 -11.83 -11.03 8.56
CA ILE A 133 -12.55 -10.51 7.40
C ILE A 133 -11.94 -9.18 7.01
N GLN A 134 -11.23 -9.17 5.90
CA GLN A 134 -10.87 -7.91 5.28
C GLN A 134 -11.75 -7.67 4.06
N ALA A 135 -12.14 -6.42 3.85
CA ALA A 135 -12.74 -6.03 2.59
C ALA A 135 -11.68 -6.19 1.50
N THR A 136 -12.05 -6.83 0.40
CA THR A 136 -11.21 -6.93 -0.79
C THR A 136 -11.88 -6.19 -1.92
N SER A 137 -11.11 -5.43 -2.68
CA SER A 137 -11.55 -4.74 -3.87
C SER A 137 -11.94 -5.76 -4.93
N ARG A 138 -13.13 -5.61 -5.50
CA ARG A 138 -13.56 -6.45 -6.64
C ARG A 138 -12.61 -6.33 -7.83
N GLY A 139 -12.05 -5.14 -8.03
CA GLY A 139 -11.04 -4.90 -9.07
C GLY A 139 -9.77 -5.69 -8.78
N PHE A 140 -9.29 -5.64 -7.54
CA PHE A 140 -8.10 -6.40 -7.12
C PHE A 140 -8.29 -7.92 -7.27
N ASP A 141 -9.43 -8.44 -6.76
CA ASP A 141 -9.79 -9.85 -6.92
C ASP A 141 -9.90 -10.28 -8.39
N GLY A 142 -10.47 -9.40 -9.22
CA GLY A 142 -10.59 -9.62 -10.66
C GLY A 142 -9.23 -9.73 -11.34
N LEU A 143 -8.29 -8.85 -10.97
CA LEU A 143 -6.91 -8.88 -11.48
C LEU A 143 -6.17 -10.14 -11.03
N LEU A 144 -6.28 -10.52 -9.75
CA LEU A 144 -5.62 -11.70 -9.20
C LEU A 144 -6.12 -13.01 -9.84
N LYS A 145 -7.41 -13.10 -10.18
CA LYS A 145 -8.03 -14.30 -10.76
C LYS A 145 -7.85 -14.41 -12.27
N ASP A 146 -7.55 -13.33 -12.96
CA ASP A 146 -7.40 -13.33 -14.41
C ASP A 146 -6.06 -13.91 -14.83
N LYS A 147 -6.06 -15.23 -15.12
CA LYS A 147 -4.87 -15.97 -15.58
C LYS A 147 -4.26 -15.45 -16.88
N LYS A 148 -4.97 -14.61 -17.64
CA LYS A 148 -4.41 -14.00 -18.86
C LYS A 148 -3.46 -12.86 -18.53
N LYS A 149 -3.60 -12.26 -17.35
CA LYS A 149 -2.73 -11.18 -16.89
C LYS A 149 -1.56 -11.77 -16.14
N ASN A 150 -0.35 -11.44 -16.57
CA ASN A 150 0.84 -11.85 -15.85
C ASN A 150 1.11 -10.78 -14.79
N CYS A 151 0.95 -11.12 -13.51
CA CYS A 151 1.29 -10.25 -12.39
C CYS A 151 2.06 -11.04 -11.34
N MET A 152 2.95 -10.35 -10.65
CA MET A 152 3.70 -10.87 -9.51
C MET A 152 3.04 -10.37 -8.22
N VAL A 153 2.90 -11.23 -7.22
CA VAL A 153 2.45 -10.78 -5.88
C VAL A 153 3.67 -10.30 -5.09
N ALA A 154 3.55 -9.22 -4.31
CA ALA A 154 4.70 -8.66 -3.60
C ALA A 154 5.32 -9.62 -2.56
N THR A 155 4.65 -10.72 -2.20
CA THR A 155 5.21 -11.81 -1.38
C THR A 155 6.41 -12.49 -2.04
N GLU A 156 6.56 -12.36 -3.36
CA GLU A 156 7.69 -12.90 -4.13
C GLU A 156 8.94 -12.02 -4.04
N ILE A 157 8.87 -10.82 -3.47
CA ILE A 157 10.04 -9.96 -3.25
C ILE A 157 10.87 -10.50 -2.07
N PRO A 158 12.15 -10.87 -2.30
CA PRO A 158 13.07 -11.25 -1.23
C PRO A 158 13.37 -10.10 -0.27
N GLU A 159 13.50 -10.40 1.03
CA GLU A 159 13.77 -9.40 2.07
C GLU A 159 15.05 -8.59 1.82
N GLU A 160 16.08 -9.24 1.28
CA GLU A 160 17.37 -8.62 0.98
C GLU A 160 17.27 -7.49 -0.05
N HIS A 161 16.19 -7.42 -0.84
CA HIS A 161 15.97 -6.34 -1.78
C HIS A 161 15.61 -5.02 -1.08
N PHE A 162 14.97 -5.05 0.11
CA PHE A 162 14.51 -3.83 0.79
C PHE A 162 15.68 -2.93 1.21
N SER A 163 16.73 -3.51 1.82
CA SER A 163 17.92 -2.76 2.23
C SER A 163 18.64 -2.12 1.03
N VAL A 164 18.67 -2.81 -0.10
CA VAL A 164 19.23 -2.27 -1.34
C VAL A 164 18.38 -1.15 -1.91
N SER A 165 17.06 -1.30 -1.93
CA SER A 165 16.14 -0.26 -2.41
C SER A 165 16.31 1.04 -1.62
N ALA A 166 16.48 0.94 -0.29
CA ALA A 166 16.70 2.08 0.59
C ALA A 166 18.01 2.82 0.26
N VAL A 167 19.09 2.09 -0.02
CA VAL A 167 20.37 2.70 -0.41
C VAL A 167 20.30 3.34 -1.80
N LEU A 168 19.50 2.78 -2.72
CA LEU A 168 19.27 3.36 -4.04
C LEU A 168 18.29 4.55 -4.02
N GLU A 169 17.69 4.93 -2.90
CA GLU A 169 16.97 6.21 -2.85
C GLU A 169 17.91 7.41 -2.97
N ASP A 170 19.15 7.25 -2.51
CA ASP A 170 20.18 8.28 -2.64
C ASP A 170 20.57 8.43 -4.11
N LYS A 171 20.35 9.65 -4.63
CA LYS A 171 20.63 9.99 -6.03
C LYS A 171 22.11 9.79 -6.38
N ALA A 172 23.05 10.16 -5.50
CA ALA A 172 24.48 10.00 -5.77
C ALA A 172 24.86 8.52 -5.88
N VAL A 173 24.26 7.68 -5.04
CA VAL A 173 24.45 6.22 -5.10
C VAL A 173 23.89 5.64 -6.40
N ARG A 174 22.68 6.04 -6.82
CA ARG A 174 22.11 5.60 -8.10
C ARG A 174 22.89 6.07 -9.30
N ASP A 175 23.32 7.32 -9.31
CA ASP A 175 24.08 7.90 -10.41
C ASP A 175 25.38 7.10 -10.60
N LEU A 176 26.08 6.80 -9.51
CA LEU A 176 27.28 5.96 -9.53
C LEU A 176 26.97 4.53 -9.99
N ALA A 177 25.93 3.89 -9.44
CA ALA A 177 25.55 2.53 -9.81
C ALA A 177 25.18 2.43 -11.31
N THR A 178 24.45 3.42 -11.81
CA THR A 178 24.05 3.54 -13.23
C THR A 178 25.27 3.77 -14.11
N LEU A 179 26.20 4.63 -13.70
CA LEU A 179 27.46 4.86 -14.39
C LEU A 179 28.28 3.56 -14.51
N VAL A 180 28.43 2.83 -13.40
CA VAL A 180 29.18 1.56 -13.38
C VAL A 180 28.49 0.51 -14.27
N LYS A 181 27.16 0.39 -14.21
CA LYS A 181 26.37 -0.51 -15.08
C LYS A 181 26.56 -0.17 -16.55
N ARG A 182 26.46 1.11 -16.92
CA ARG A 182 26.60 1.58 -18.31
C ARG A 182 28.02 1.35 -18.86
N ALA A 183 29.03 1.54 -18.04
CA ALA A 183 30.43 1.33 -18.42
C ALA A 183 30.84 -0.15 -18.48
N GLY A 184 30.06 -1.06 -17.87
CA GLY A 184 30.46 -2.46 -17.68
C GLY A 184 31.58 -2.65 -16.63
N GLY A 185 31.92 -1.58 -15.93
CA GLY A 185 32.96 -1.49 -14.92
C GLY A 185 33.68 -0.14 -14.97
N ILE A 186 34.17 0.33 -13.81
CA ILE A 186 34.90 1.59 -13.68
C ILE A 186 36.16 1.39 -12.83
N LEU A 187 37.26 2.05 -13.20
CA LEU A 187 38.49 2.00 -12.40
C LEU A 187 38.33 2.83 -11.14
N ALA A 188 38.94 2.37 -10.04
CA ALA A 188 38.92 3.11 -8.77
C ALA A 188 39.54 4.53 -8.89
N ALA A 189 40.44 4.72 -9.86
CA ALA A 189 41.01 6.03 -10.15
C ALA A 189 39.99 6.99 -10.77
N ASP A 190 39.09 6.49 -11.62
CA ASP A 190 38.14 7.28 -12.41
C ASP A 190 36.89 7.70 -11.62
N ILE A 191 36.59 7.02 -10.50
CA ILE A 191 35.51 7.39 -9.58
C ILE A 191 35.75 8.79 -8.95
N LYS A 192 37.00 9.28 -8.96
CA LYS A 192 37.41 10.55 -8.34
C LYS A 192 36.97 11.81 -9.10
N ASP A 193 36.59 11.67 -10.37
CA ASP A 193 36.19 12.80 -11.22
C ASP A 193 34.66 12.98 -11.29
N ALA A 194 33.89 12.02 -10.76
CA ALA A 194 32.46 12.13 -10.58
C ALA A 194 32.17 12.81 -9.22
N THR A 195 31.84 14.10 -9.26
CA THR A 195 31.14 14.92 -8.24
C THR A 195 31.35 14.57 -6.76
N GLU A 196 32.09 15.42 -6.03
CA GLU A 196 32.37 15.38 -4.60
C GLU A 196 33.01 14.06 -4.08
N LYS A 197 34.37 14.02 -4.09
CA LYS A 197 35.20 12.86 -3.69
C LYS A 197 34.76 12.10 -2.44
N LYS A 198 34.17 12.79 -1.44
CA LYS A 198 33.69 12.16 -0.21
C LYS A 198 32.38 11.40 -0.42
N GLN A 199 31.41 12.01 -1.10
CA GLN A 199 30.12 11.39 -1.43
C GLN A 199 30.30 10.19 -2.35
N SER A 200 31.16 10.30 -3.37
CA SER A 200 31.44 9.19 -4.28
C SER A 200 32.11 8.00 -3.60
N GLN A 201 32.95 8.24 -2.59
CA GLN A 201 33.57 7.16 -1.81
C GLN A 201 32.57 6.50 -0.84
N GLU A 202 31.70 7.28 -0.21
CA GLU A 202 30.61 6.77 0.65
C GLU A 202 29.63 5.92 -0.18
N ALA A 203 29.21 6.40 -1.34
CA ALA A 203 28.38 5.66 -2.28
C ALA A 203 29.03 4.35 -2.73
N LEU A 204 30.32 4.39 -3.09
CA LEU A 204 31.08 3.21 -3.48
C LEU A 204 31.15 2.17 -2.34
N ASN A 205 31.37 2.62 -1.11
CA ASN A 205 31.41 1.75 0.06
C ASN A 205 30.04 1.10 0.31
N SER A 206 28.94 1.87 0.21
CA SER A 206 27.57 1.36 0.35
C SER A 206 27.22 0.32 -0.72
N LEU A 207 27.58 0.57 -1.98
CA LEU A 207 27.35 -0.39 -3.07
C LEU A 207 28.18 -1.67 -2.90
N THR A 208 29.41 -1.55 -2.41
CA THR A 208 30.30 -2.70 -2.19
C THR A 208 29.84 -3.54 -1.00
N SER A 209 29.46 -2.92 0.12
CA SER A 209 29.01 -3.63 1.32
C SER A 209 27.72 -4.42 1.11
N LEU A 210 26.85 -3.96 0.21
CA LEU A 210 25.63 -4.64 -0.21
C LEU A 210 25.83 -5.66 -1.34
N GLY A 211 27.07 -5.90 -1.79
CA GLY A 211 27.34 -6.86 -2.86
C GLY A 211 26.81 -6.43 -4.24
N LEU A 212 26.55 -5.13 -4.44
CA LEU A 212 26.12 -4.59 -5.72
C LEU A 212 27.29 -4.41 -6.71
N LEU A 213 28.50 -4.31 -6.18
CA LEU A 213 29.72 -4.24 -6.96
C LEU A 213 30.62 -5.42 -6.68
N SER A 214 31.14 -6.05 -7.74
CA SER A 214 32.29 -6.93 -7.62
C SER A 214 33.56 -6.09 -7.72
N GLN A 215 34.53 -6.37 -6.84
CA GLN A 215 35.87 -5.81 -6.94
C GLN A 215 36.74 -6.78 -7.73
N GLU A 216 37.35 -6.28 -8.79
CA GLU A 216 38.25 -7.01 -9.67
C GLU A 216 39.53 -6.19 -9.90
N TYR A 217 40.49 -6.78 -10.60
CA TYR A 217 41.76 -6.15 -10.93
C TYR A 217 42.01 -6.20 -12.43
N VAL A 218 42.40 -5.07 -12.99
CA VAL A 218 42.75 -4.94 -14.39
C VAL A 218 44.24 -4.64 -14.50
N VAL A 219 44.88 -5.37 -15.40
CA VAL A 219 46.28 -5.15 -15.77
C VAL A 219 46.31 -4.25 -17.00
N ILE A 220 47.01 -3.13 -16.88
CA ILE A 220 47.14 -2.11 -17.91
C ILE A 220 48.61 -2.07 -18.35
N CYS A 221 48.84 -2.28 -19.64
CA CYS A 221 50.17 -2.24 -20.21
C CYS A 221 50.76 -0.82 -20.09
N ARG A 222 51.90 -0.67 -19.43
CA ARG A 222 52.61 0.61 -19.27
C ARG A 222 53.09 1.19 -20.58
N ASN A 223 53.32 0.36 -21.60
CA ASN A 223 53.81 0.82 -22.90
C ASN A 223 52.69 1.32 -23.82
N THR A 224 51.53 0.65 -23.80
CA THR A 224 50.42 0.95 -24.73
C THR A 224 49.21 1.58 -24.07
N SER A 225 49.18 1.64 -22.74
CA SER A 225 48.04 2.05 -21.90
C SER A 225 46.76 1.25 -22.15
N ARG A 226 46.83 0.10 -22.83
CA ARG A 226 45.69 -0.79 -23.08
C ARG A 226 45.51 -1.78 -21.93
N GLN A 227 44.26 -2.08 -21.62
CA GLN A 227 43.91 -3.18 -20.71
C GLN A 227 44.27 -4.50 -21.39
N THR A 228 45.05 -5.34 -20.70
CA THR A 228 45.53 -6.62 -21.25
C THR A 228 44.88 -7.82 -20.58
N ASN A 229 44.62 -7.75 -19.28
CA ASN A 229 43.99 -8.82 -18.52
C ASN A 229 43.05 -8.25 -17.45
N ARG A 230 42.05 -9.04 -17.09
CA ARG A 230 41.09 -8.77 -16.02
C ARG A 230 40.96 -10.02 -15.16
N VAL A 231 41.19 -9.90 -13.86
CA VAL A 231 41.20 -11.01 -12.90
C VAL A 231 40.42 -10.65 -11.63
N LYS A 232 39.90 -11.66 -10.92
CA LYS A 232 39.06 -11.45 -9.73
C LYS A 232 39.87 -11.03 -8.50
N THR A 233 41.10 -11.48 -8.38
CA THR A 233 41.93 -11.29 -7.18
C THR A 233 43.37 -10.92 -7.57
N LYS A 234 44.14 -10.33 -6.64
CA LYS A 234 45.54 -9.98 -6.93
C LYS A 234 46.42 -11.23 -6.98
N GLU A 235 46.09 -12.21 -6.16
CA GLU A 235 46.77 -13.50 -6.05
C GLU A 235 46.78 -14.22 -7.41
N ALA A 236 45.71 -14.07 -8.21
CA ALA A 236 45.68 -14.59 -9.57
C ALA A 236 46.77 -13.98 -10.47
N ILE A 237 47.14 -12.71 -10.27
CA ILE A 237 48.23 -12.06 -11.02
C ILE A 237 49.58 -12.65 -10.61
N GLU A 238 49.76 -12.90 -9.30
CA GLU A 238 50.98 -13.55 -8.77
C GLU A 238 51.12 -14.99 -9.29
N GLU A 239 50.01 -15.73 -9.43
CA GLU A 239 49.99 -17.04 -10.06
C GLU A 239 50.32 -16.97 -11.56
N MET A 240 49.77 -15.99 -12.28
CA MET A 240 50.11 -15.76 -13.69
C MET A 240 51.59 -15.45 -13.87
N GLU A 241 52.20 -14.69 -12.96
CA GLU A 241 53.65 -14.45 -12.95
C GLU A 241 54.45 -15.75 -12.76
N LYS A 242 54.06 -16.60 -11.80
CA LYS A 242 54.73 -17.90 -11.57
C LYS A 242 54.67 -18.81 -12.80
N LEU A 243 53.61 -18.68 -13.60
CA LEU A 243 53.43 -19.40 -14.87
C LEU A 243 54.17 -18.73 -16.04
N GLY A 244 54.86 -17.61 -15.82
CA GLY A 244 55.62 -16.89 -16.84
C GLY A 244 54.74 -16.13 -17.83
N VAL A 245 53.53 -15.74 -17.45
CA VAL A 245 52.63 -14.99 -18.34
C VAL A 245 53.18 -13.58 -18.60
N LEU A 246 53.32 -13.25 -19.88
CA LEU A 246 53.78 -11.95 -20.35
C LEU A 246 52.61 -11.10 -20.85
N CYS A 247 52.75 -9.79 -20.72
CA CYS A 247 51.92 -8.80 -21.37
C CYS A 247 52.15 -8.81 -22.90
N SER A 248 51.19 -8.29 -23.68
CA SER A 248 51.31 -8.16 -25.14
C SER A 248 52.52 -7.33 -25.60
N CYS A 249 53.12 -6.53 -24.70
CA CYS A 249 54.35 -5.79 -24.97
C CYS A 249 55.65 -6.57 -24.68
N GLY A 250 55.54 -7.79 -24.15
CA GLY A 250 56.65 -8.67 -23.79
C GLY A 250 57.14 -8.56 -22.35
N ARG A 251 56.63 -7.63 -21.53
CA ARG A 251 56.98 -7.53 -20.10
C ARG A 251 56.24 -8.56 -19.24
N PRO A 252 56.80 -8.99 -18.10
CA PRO A 252 56.06 -9.79 -17.12
C PRO A 252 54.76 -9.09 -16.67
N ILE A 253 53.69 -9.86 -16.51
CA ILE A 253 52.37 -9.30 -16.16
C ILE A 253 52.35 -8.61 -14.79
N SER A 254 53.19 -9.05 -13.85
CA SER A 254 53.36 -8.47 -12.51
C SER A 254 54.01 -7.09 -12.52
N GLU A 255 54.82 -6.77 -13.54
CA GLU A 255 55.49 -5.48 -13.68
C GLU A 255 54.58 -4.41 -14.30
N GLU A 256 53.44 -4.80 -14.86
CA GLU A 256 52.48 -3.89 -15.47
C GLU A 256 51.70 -3.07 -14.42
N ARG A 257 50.88 -2.12 -14.88
CA ARG A 257 50.08 -1.29 -13.95
C ARG A 257 48.83 -2.06 -13.54
N ILE A 258 48.70 -2.37 -12.25
CA ILE A 258 47.55 -3.10 -11.70
C ILE A 258 46.60 -2.09 -11.05
N GLU A 259 45.36 -2.05 -11.51
CA GLU A 259 44.32 -1.17 -10.97
C GLU A 259 43.11 -1.95 -10.49
N LYS A 260 42.42 -1.40 -9.48
CA LYS A 260 41.14 -1.90 -9.03
C LYS A 260 40.04 -1.47 -10.00
N LEU A 261 39.18 -2.42 -10.36
CA LEU A 261 37.99 -2.21 -11.15
C LEU A 261 36.76 -2.58 -10.32
N TYR A 262 35.76 -1.72 -10.30
CA TYR A 262 34.45 -2.03 -9.76
C TYR A 262 33.51 -2.36 -10.89
N ALA A 263 32.91 -3.55 -10.86
CA ALA A 263 32.03 -4.03 -11.90
C ALA A 263 30.62 -4.30 -11.36
N PRO A 264 29.58 -4.12 -12.21
CA PRO A 264 28.21 -4.35 -11.80
C PRO A 264 27.99 -5.84 -11.51
N THR A 265 27.37 -6.18 -10.36
CA THR A 265 26.87 -7.55 -10.17
C THR A 265 25.56 -7.75 -10.92
N ASN A 266 25.16 -9.03 -11.11
CA ASN A 266 23.84 -9.36 -11.64
C ASN A 266 22.72 -8.78 -10.76
N PHE A 267 22.94 -8.73 -9.45
CA PHE A 267 21.97 -8.21 -8.51
C PHE A 267 21.78 -6.69 -8.67
N MET A 268 22.86 -5.91 -8.78
CA MET A 268 22.76 -4.48 -9.10
C MET A 268 22.08 -4.24 -10.44
N SER A 269 22.43 -5.06 -11.44
CA SER A 269 21.84 -4.96 -12.78
C SER A 269 20.33 -5.19 -12.75
N LYS A 270 19.87 -6.18 -11.96
CA LYS A 270 18.45 -6.47 -11.68
C LYS A 270 17.77 -5.29 -10.98
N MET A 271 18.36 -4.76 -9.91
CA MET A 271 17.78 -3.65 -9.15
C MET A 271 17.61 -2.38 -9.99
N LEU A 272 18.54 -2.10 -10.90
CA LEU A 272 18.47 -0.97 -11.82
C LEU A 272 17.67 -1.24 -13.10
N ASN A 273 17.25 -2.48 -13.37
CA ASN A 273 16.49 -2.77 -14.59
C ASN A 273 15.04 -2.34 -14.41
N GLN A 274 14.50 -1.57 -15.38
CA GLN A 274 13.15 -1.01 -15.31
C GLN A 274 12.84 -0.34 -13.97
N SER A 275 13.87 0.22 -13.31
CA SER A 275 13.75 0.86 -12.01
C SER A 275 13.11 -0.04 -10.93
N TYR A 276 13.33 -1.36 -10.98
CA TYR A 276 12.79 -2.33 -10.02
C TYR A 276 13.03 -1.95 -8.54
N TRP A 277 14.13 -1.26 -8.24
CA TRP A 277 14.38 -0.71 -6.91
C TRP A 277 13.25 0.22 -6.40
N MET A 278 12.60 1.00 -7.29
CA MET A 278 11.44 1.83 -6.94
C MET A 278 10.23 0.99 -6.59
N THR A 279 10.00 -0.12 -7.31
CA THR A 279 8.93 -1.08 -7.02
C THR A 279 9.09 -1.66 -5.63
N VAL A 280 10.30 -2.10 -5.29
CA VAL A 280 10.63 -2.61 -3.94
C VAL A 280 10.42 -1.52 -2.89
N ARG A 281 10.81 -0.27 -3.20
CA ARG A 281 10.64 0.85 -2.28
C ARG A 281 9.17 1.22 -2.04
N LEU A 282 8.33 1.20 -3.08
CA LEU A 282 6.89 1.38 -2.96
C LEU A 282 6.29 0.30 -2.04
N VAL A 283 6.64 -0.96 -2.27
CA VAL A 283 6.16 -2.09 -1.45
C VAL A 283 6.54 -1.88 0.01
N HIS A 284 7.79 -1.49 0.30
CA HIS A 284 8.22 -1.18 1.65
C HIS A 284 7.37 -0.07 2.29
N SER A 285 7.14 1.03 1.55
CA SER A 285 6.33 2.16 2.02
C SER A 285 4.90 1.73 2.37
N LEU A 286 4.27 0.93 1.51
CA LEU A 286 2.92 0.40 1.74
C LEU A 286 2.88 -0.55 2.96
N MET A 287 3.92 -1.38 3.15
CA MET A 287 4.05 -2.25 4.32
C MET A 287 4.17 -1.47 5.63
N GLU A 288 4.91 -0.35 5.64
CA GLU A 288 4.99 0.54 6.79
C GLU A 288 3.62 1.12 7.15
N GLN A 289 2.73 1.27 6.16
CA GLN A 289 1.33 1.65 6.38
C GLN A 289 0.41 0.48 6.78
N GLY A 290 0.96 -0.72 6.96
CA GLY A 290 0.23 -1.92 7.38
C GLY A 290 -0.51 -2.64 6.25
N ILE A 291 -0.14 -2.39 4.99
CA ILE A 291 -0.67 -3.12 3.84
C ILE A 291 0.16 -4.38 3.67
N SER A 292 -0.51 -5.54 3.67
CA SER A 292 0.16 -6.83 3.52
C SER A 292 0.63 -7.07 2.08
N ARG A 293 1.71 -7.82 1.90
CA ARG A 293 2.33 -8.07 0.59
C ARG A 293 1.43 -8.83 -0.38
N ASP A 294 0.55 -9.69 0.13
CA ASP A 294 -0.45 -10.41 -0.67
C ASP A 294 -1.56 -9.49 -1.21
N ARG A 295 -1.65 -8.26 -0.70
CA ARG A 295 -2.56 -7.21 -1.18
C ARG A 295 -1.90 -6.22 -2.13
N ILE A 296 -0.72 -6.58 -2.67
CA ILE A 296 0.03 -5.76 -3.61
C ILE A 296 0.37 -6.62 -4.84
N LEU A 297 -0.14 -6.23 -5.99
CA LEU A 297 0.17 -6.81 -7.30
C LEU A 297 1.17 -5.91 -8.00
N LEU A 298 2.15 -6.52 -8.66
CA LEU A 298 3.28 -5.85 -9.27
C LEU A 298 3.41 -6.27 -10.73
N ASN A 299 3.88 -5.33 -11.56
CA ASN A 299 4.21 -5.55 -12.97
C ASN A 299 3.08 -6.27 -13.72
N LEU A 300 1.86 -5.73 -13.63
CA LEU A 300 0.72 -6.29 -14.32
C LEU A 300 0.91 -6.07 -15.83
N HIS A 301 1.03 -7.17 -16.58
CA HIS A 301 1.01 -7.15 -18.03
C HIS A 301 -0.37 -7.56 -18.55
N ASP A 302 -1.01 -6.66 -19.30
CA ASP A 302 -2.30 -6.86 -19.95
C ASP A 302 -2.18 -6.49 -21.44
N GLY A 303 -1.73 -7.47 -22.24
CA GLY A 303 -1.36 -7.22 -23.64
C GLY A 303 -0.13 -6.31 -23.75
N PRO A 304 -0.20 -5.16 -24.46
CA PRO A 304 0.91 -4.20 -24.54
C PRO A 304 1.01 -3.29 -23.32
N GLU A 305 0.01 -3.29 -22.43
CA GLU A 305 -0.01 -2.43 -21.25
C GLU A 305 0.78 -3.06 -20.11
N GLU A 306 1.56 -2.21 -19.43
CA GLU A 306 2.33 -2.55 -18.23
C GLU A 306 1.96 -1.55 -17.14
N ILE A 307 1.51 -2.06 -16.00
CA ILE A 307 1.22 -1.26 -14.80
C ILE A 307 2.15 -1.70 -13.69
N ASP A 308 2.84 -0.73 -13.10
CA ASP A 308 3.90 -1.00 -12.12
C ASP A 308 3.34 -1.65 -10.85
N ALA A 309 2.25 -1.15 -10.30
CA ALA A 309 1.59 -1.81 -9.18
C ALA A 309 0.10 -1.50 -9.01
N PHE A 310 -0.60 -2.43 -8.36
CA PHE A 310 -1.89 -2.22 -7.72
C PHE A 310 -1.79 -2.59 -6.24
N ALA A 311 -2.48 -1.84 -5.39
CA ALA A 311 -2.66 -2.22 -3.99
C ALA A 311 -4.14 -2.20 -3.61
N ASP A 312 -4.54 -3.15 -2.77
CA ASP A 312 -5.86 -3.13 -2.17
C ASP A 312 -5.77 -2.61 -0.74
N VAL A 313 -6.31 -1.40 -0.55
CA VAL A 313 -6.39 -0.75 0.76
C VAL A 313 -7.85 -0.77 1.20
N ASP A 314 -8.16 -1.68 2.11
CA ASP A 314 -9.46 -1.76 2.78
C ASP A 314 -10.67 -1.85 1.81
N GLY A 315 -10.47 -2.58 0.70
CA GLY A 315 -11.49 -2.79 -0.33
C GLY A 315 -11.47 -1.74 -1.43
N LYS A 316 -10.48 -0.83 -1.46
CA LYS A 316 -10.28 0.17 -2.51
C LYS A 316 -9.04 -0.18 -3.32
N LEU A 317 -9.20 -0.15 -4.64
CA LEU A 317 -8.10 -0.39 -5.57
C LEU A 317 -7.30 0.90 -5.76
N LEU A 318 -6.02 0.87 -5.43
CA LEU A 318 -5.06 1.92 -5.74
C LEU A 318 -4.21 1.43 -6.92
N MET A 319 -3.99 2.30 -7.90
CA MET A 319 -3.12 2.03 -9.05
C MET A 319 -1.88 2.93 -8.97
N PHE A 320 -0.70 2.38 -9.22
CA PHE A 320 0.58 3.09 -9.13
C PHE A 320 1.32 3.03 -10.47
N GLU A 321 1.91 4.16 -10.84
CA GLU A 321 2.83 4.31 -11.96
C GLU A 321 4.12 4.93 -11.44
N LEU A 322 5.23 4.26 -11.69
CA LEU A 322 6.57 4.56 -11.17
C LEU A 322 7.46 5.05 -12.32
N LYS A 323 8.21 6.13 -12.09
CA LYS A 323 9.22 6.63 -13.03
C LYS A 323 10.49 7.09 -12.33
N ASP A 324 11.62 6.50 -12.71
CA ASP A 324 12.96 6.98 -12.30
C ASP A 324 13.44 8.11 -13.23
N SER A 325 12.58 9.11 -13.40
CA SER A 325 12.79 10.35 -14.14
C SER A 325 11.55 11.24 -13.98
N GLU A 326 11.47 12.34 -14.73
CA GLU A 326 10.29 13.18 -14.77
C GLU A 326 9.10 12.42 -15.41
N PHE A 327 7.92 12.55 -14.80
CA PHE A 327 6.69 12.08 -15.40
C PHE A 327 6.17 13.10 -16.44
N SER A 328 6.41 12.80 -17.72
CA SER A 328 6.06 13.64 -18.88
C SER A 328 4.71 13.30 -19.53
N MET A 329 4.28 14.13 -20.50
CA MET A 329 3.07 13.92 -21.30
C MET A 329 3.05 12.58 -22.05
N GLY A 330 4.22 12.06 -22.45
CA GLY A 330 4.32 10.75 -23.10
C GLY A 330 3.84 9.60 -22.20
N HIS A 331 3.95 9.77 -20.89
CA HIS A 331 3.44 8.81 -19.89
C HIS A 331 1.98 9.08 -19.53
N ALA A 332 1.56 10.35 -19.53
CA ALA A 332 0.21 10.75 -19.12
C ALA A 332 -0.91 10.16 -20.00
N TYR A 333 -0.71 10.10 -21.33
CA TYR A 333 -1.71 9.54 -22.24
C TYR A 333 -2.04 8.05 -21.96
N PRO A 334 -1.06 7.12 -21.96
CA PRO A 334 -1.34 5.73 -21.64
C PRO A 334 -1.83 5.57 -20.20
N PHE A 335 -1.29 6.34 -19.24
CA PHE A 335 -1.75 6.32 -17.86
C PHE A 335 -3.24 6.70 -17.74
N GLY A 336 -3.69 7.76 -18.44
CA GLY A 336 -5.10 8.15 -18.49
C GLY A 336 -6.01 7.07 -19.08
N GLY A 337 -5.55 6.37 -20.13
CA GLY A 337 -6.27 5.22 -20.69
C GLY A 337 -6.45 4.08 -19.67
N ARG A 338 -5.41 3.79 -18.88
CA ARG A 338 -5.44 2.77 -17.83
C ARG A 338 -6.36 3.16 -16.68
N ILE A 339 -6.41 4.45 -16.30
CA ILE A 339 -7.37 4.94 -15.32
C ILE A 339 -8.80 4.62 -15.77
N GLY A 340 -9.15 4.90 -17.03
CA GLY A 340 -10.47 4.59 -17.57
C GLY A 340 -10.76 3.08 -17.64
N LEU A 341 -9.74 2.26 -17.93
CA LEU A 341 -9.87 0.81 -18.05
C LEU A 341 -10.05 0.10 -16.70
N TYR A 342 -9.22 0.43 -15.72
CA TYR A 342 -9.18 -0.25 -14.42
C TYR A 342 -10.05 0.42 -13.36
N GLN A 343 -10.46 1.68 -13.59
CA GLN A 343 -11.30 2.47 -12.70
C GLN A 343 -10.84 2.39 -11.23
N PRO A 344 -9.56 2.69 -10.93
CA PRO A 344 -9.07 2.64 -9.56
C PRO A 344 -9.79 3.69 -8.70
N TYR A 345 -9.79 3.48 -7.39
CA TYR A 345 -10.25 4.51 -6.45
C TYR A 345 -9.34 5.74 -6.51
N SER A 346 -8.03 5.51 -6.50
CA SER A 346 -7.01 6.54 -6.70
C SER A 346 -5.91 6.02 -7.63
N ALA A 347 -5.43 6.90 -8.51
CA ALA A 347 -4.31 6.66 -9.41
C ALA A 347 -3.12 7.51 -8.97
N ILE A 348 -1.99 6.88 -8.69
CA ILE A 348 -0.86 7.49 -7.98
C ILE A 348 0.36 7.46 -8.89
N VAL A 349 0.94 8.62 -9.16
CA VAL A 349 2.19 8.76 -9.90
C VAL A 349 3.32 8.98 -8.91
N VAL A 350 4.37 8.17 -8.99
CA VAL A 350 5.59 8.32 -8.20
C VAL A 350 6.78 8.53 -9.15
N SER A 351 7.45 9.67 -9.00
CA SER A 351 8.57 10.05 -9.86
C SER A 351 9.76 10.52 -9.05
N THR A 352 10.97 10.21 -9.50
CA THR A 352 12.21 10.71 -8.85
C THR A 352 12.49 12.19 -9.16
N ASP A 353 12.11 12.67 -10.35
CA ASP A 353 12.39 14.04 -10.81
C ASP A 353 11.11 14.88 -11.04
N GLY A 354 10.02 14.54 -10.35
CA GLY A 354 8.78 15.30 -10.40
C GLY A 354 7.85 14.99 -11.57
N VAL A 355 6.76 15.74 -11.63
CA VAL A 355 5.70 15.60 -12.65
C VAL A 355 5.61 16.91 -13.42
N SER A 356 5.68 16.82 -14.75
CA SER A 356 5.64 17.98 -15.64
C SER A 356 4.32 18.78 -15.45
N PRO A 357 4.35 20.12 -15.47
CA PRO A 357 3.14 20.95 -15.34
C PRO A 357 2.06 20.62 -16.38
N ASP A 358 2.46 20.34 -17.63
CA ASP A 358 1.55 20.02 -18.73
C ASP A 358 0.70 18.77 -18.45
N VAL A 359 1.23 17.82 -17.67
CA VAL A 359 0.52 16.62 -17.25
C VAL A 359 -0.61 16.96 -16.29
N LYS A 360 -0.37 17.88 -15.36
CA LYS A 360 -1.38 18.33 -14.40
C LYS A 360 -2.50 19.07 -15.13
N ASP A 361 -2.13 20.01 -16.01
CA ASP A 361 -3.08 20.74 -16.86
C ASP A 361 -3.91 19.80 -17.75
N TYR A 362 -3.31 18.71 -18.24
CA TYR A 362 -4.01 17.70 -19.02
C TYR A 362 -5.06 16.97 -18.18
N PHE A 363 -4.70 16.46 -17.01
CA PHE A 363 -5.64 15.73 -16.15
C PHE A 363 -6.70 16.62 -15.52
N GLU A 364 -6.41 17.90 -15.29
CA GLU A 364 -7.41 18.91 -14.91
C GLU A 364 -8.46 19.14 -16.01
N LYS A 365 -8.10 18.99 -17.29
CA LYS A 365 -9.03 19.13 -18.42
C LYS A 365 -9.82 17.85 -18.69
N VAL A 366 -9.19 16.69 -18.52
CA VAL A 366 -9.83 15.39 -18.75
C VAL A 366 -10.79 15.04 -17.62
N GLU A 367 -10.50 15.48 -16.39
CA GLU A 367 -11.28 15.19 -15.18
C GLU A 367 -11.66 13.70 -15.05
N PRO A 368 -10.67 12.79 -14.93
CA PRO A 368 -10.98 11.37 -14.74
C PRO A 368 -11.78 11.13 -13.45
N ASP A 369 -12.62 10.08 -13.46
CA ASP A 369 -13.43 9.69 -12.30
C ASP A 369 -12.58 9.30 -11.08
N SER A 370 -11.36 8.83 -11.31
CA SER A 370 -10.39 8.49 -10.27
C SER A 370 -9.61 9.71 -9.83
N GLU A 371 -9.40 9.84 -8.52
CA GLU A 371 -8.49 10.87 -7.98
C GLU A 371 -7.05 10.58 -8.42
N ILE A 372 -6.34 11.60 -8.92
CA ILE A 372 -4.93 11.50 -9.28
C ILE A 372 -4.06 12.16 -8.20
N ILE A 373 -3.10 11.39 -7.67
CA ILE A 373 -2.17 11.83 -6.64
C ILE A 373 -0.75 11.82 -7.22
N TYR A 374 0.00 12.89 -7.01
CA TYR A 374 1.35 13.05 -7.54
C TYR A 374 2.38 13.08 -6.41
N ILE A 375 3.28 12.11 -6.40
CA ILE A 375 4.43 12.02 -5.50
C ILE A 375 5.69 12.34 -6.32
N GLY A 376 6.02 13.63 -6.38
CA GLY A 376 7.09 14.16 -7.22
C GLY A 376 8.51 13.99 -6.67
N ASN A 377 8.66 13.43 -5.47
CA ASN A 377 9.93 13.32 -4.78
C ASN A 377 9.91 12.13 -3.82
N LEU A 378 10.93 11.28 -3.87
CA LEU A 378 11.00 10.11 -2.98
C LEU A 378 11.13 10.46 -1.50
N LYS A 379 11.67 11.65 -1.16
CA LYS A 379 11.76 12.07 0.25
C LYS A 379 10.39 12.21 0.92
N SER A 380 9.33 12.46 0.15
CA SER A 380 7.97 12.55 0.68
C SER A 380 7.15 11.27 0.49
N LEU A 381 7.73 10.22 -0.11
CA LEU A 381 7.02 8.99 -0.47
C LEU A 381 6.24 8.41 0.72
N ASP A 382 6.90 8.15 1.84
CA ASP A 382 6.22 7.53 3.00
C ASP A 382 5.14 8.44 3.61
N ALA A 383 5.38 9.75 3.62
CA ALA A 383 4.42 10.71 4.14
C ALA A 383 3.18 10.81 3.24
N ASP A 384 3.37 10.88 1.93
CA ASP A 384 2.30 11.02 0.94
C ASP A 384 1.52 9.70 0.78
N ILE A 385 2.19 8.55 0.77
CA ILE A 385 1.55 7.23 0.83
C ILE A 385 0.79 7.07 2.15
N GLY A 386 1.41 7.43 3.27
CA GLY A 386 0.78 7.39 4.59
C GLY A 386 -0.50 8.22 4.66
N LYS A 387 -0.48 9.44 4.10
CA LYS A 387 -1.65 10.31 3.98
C LYS A 387 -2.74 9.66 3.12
N THR A 388 -2.37 9.20 1.93
CA THR A 388 -3.30 8.55 0.98
C THR A 388 -3.99 7.34 1.61
N VAL A 389 -3.22 6.45 2.24
CA VAL A 389 -3.74 5.26 2.93
C VAL A 389 -4.69 5.66 4.06
N SER A 390 -4.35 6.70 4.83
CA SER A 390 -5.23 7.22 5.88
C SER A 390 -6.57 7.76 5.34
N GLU A 391 -6.55 8.51 4.24
CA GLU A 391 -7.76 9.05 3.61
C GLU A 391 -8.65 7.92 3.07
N VAL A 392 -8.06 6.95 2.36
CA VAL A 392 -8.75 5.75 1.88
C VAL A 392 -9.38 4.98 3.04
N ARG A 393 -8.63 4.80 4.14
CA ARG A 393 -9.11 4.14 5.35
C ARG A 393 -10.23 4.89 6.03
N ALA A 394 -10.15 6.22 6.13
CA ALA A 394 -11.22 7.03 6.70
C ALA A 394 -12.52 6.85 5.92
N VAL A 395 -12.44 6.78 4.59
CA VAL A 395 -13.59 6.47 3.74
C VAL A 395 -14.09 5.04 3.96
N ALA A 396 -13.19 4.05 4.04
CA ALA A 396 -13.56 2.66 4.31
C ALA A 396 -14.23 2.50 5.69
N ILE A 397 -13.73 3.16 6.72
CA ILE A 397 -14.31 3.20 8.08
C ILE A 397 -15.68 3.87 8.03
N GLY A 398 -15.82 5.01 7.35
CA GLY A 398 -17.11 5.69 7.19
C GLY A 398 -18.15 4.81 6.48
N GLN A 399 -17.74 4.12 5.41
CA GLN A 399 -18.59 3.15 4.72
C GLN A 399 -18.94 1.97 5.61
N MET A 400 -17.96 1.43 6.33
CA MET A 400 -18.15 0.38 7.30
C MET A 400 -19.22 0.82 8.29
N ILE A 401 -18.99 1.89 9.04
CA ILE A 401 -19.92 2.46 10.04
C ILE A 401 -21.30 2.68 9.46
N SER A 402 -21.41 3.17 8.21
CA SER A 402 -22.72 3.39 7.58
C SER A 402 -23.55 2.09 7.44
N TYR A 403 -22.91 0.93 7.31
CA TYR A 403 -23.61 -0.36 7.33
C TYR A 403 -24.18 -0.68 8.71
N PHE A 404 -23.62 -0.12 9.78
CA PHE A 404 -24.05 -0.32 11.17
C PHE A 404 -25.06 0.75 11.62
N THR A 405 -25.18 1.89 10.92
CA THR A 405 -26.11 2.99 11.30
C THR A 405 -27.43 3.01 10.53
N GLN A 406 -27.49 2.45 9.33
CA GLN A 406 -28.72 2.47 8.52
C GLN A 406 -29.87 1.60 9.07
N THR A 407 -29.66 0.92 10.20
CA THR A 407 -30.70 0.24 10.97
C THR A 407 -31.47 1.19 11.89
N SER A 408 -31.01 2.42 12.11
CA SER A 408 -31.72 3.39 12.97
C SER A 408 -31.60 4.84 12.49
N PHE A 409 -32.67 5.33 11.86
CA PHE A 409 -32.95 6.74 11.52
C PHE A 409 -32.01 7.45 10.52
N GLN A 410 -32.59 8.21 9.58
CA GLN A 410 -31.87 9.13 8.70
C GLN A 410 -31.49 10.40 9.48
N ILE A 411 -30.38 10.36 10.21
CA ILE A 411 -29.60 11.57 10.49
C ILE A 411 -28.45 11.55 9.47
N PRO A 412 -28.17 12.65 8.74
CA PRO A 412 -27.00 12.69 7.88
C PRO A 412 -25.77 12.28 8.70
N PRO A 413 -24.88 11.42 8.17
CA PRO A 413 -23.73 10.98 8.94
C PRO A 413 -22.99 12.23 9.39
N PRO A 414 -22.49 12.32 10.64
CA PRO A 414 -21.59 13.39 11.02
C PRO A 414 -20.15 12.88 10.89
N PRO A 415 -19.55 12.87 9.67
CA PRO A 415 -18.12 12.60 9.52
C PRO A 415 -17.27 13.54 10.39
N LEU A 416 -17.81 14.72 10.72
CA LEU A 416 -17.18 15.73 11.58
C LEU A 416 -16.94 15.30 13.04
N LEU A 417 -17.83 14.52 13.66
CA LEU A 417 -17.66 14.09 15.05
C LEU A 417 -16.69 12.90 15.17
N LEU A 418 -16.75 11.98 14.22
CA LEU A 418 -15.89 10.80 14.14
C LEU A 418 -14.45 11.17 13.81
N ALA A 419 -14.24 12.05 12.83
CA ALA A 419 -12.90 12.51 12.50
C ALA A 419 -12.24 13.31 13.63
N LYS A 420 -13.03 14.07 14.40
CA LYS A 420 -12.53 14.78 15.58
C LYS A 420 -12.11 13.84 16.71
N LYS A 421 -12.77 12.68 16.87
CA LYS A 421 -12.39 11.64 17.85
C LYS A 421 -11.17 10.84 17.40
N LEU A 422 -11.10 10.49 16.11
CA LEU A 422 -9.98 9.75 15.52
C LEU A 422 -8.77 10.64 15.17
N ASP A 423 -8.86 11.96 15.42
CA ASP A 423 -7.82 12.94 15.07
C ASP A 423 -7.46 12.92 13.56
N ILE A 424 -8.48 12.71 12.73
CA ILE A 424 -8.38 12.70 11.27
C ILE A 424 -8.63 14.13 10.77
N ASP A 425 -7.64 14.72 10.09
CA ASP A 425 -7.76 16.07 9.54
C ASP A 425 -8.68 16.08 8.30
N LEU A 426 -9.92 16.51 8.49
CA LEU A 426 -10.92 16.61 7.42
C LEU A 426 -10.68 17.81 6.48
N ARG A 427 -9.76 18.72 6.78
CA ARG A 427 -9.59 19.97 6.01
C ARG A 427 -9.11 19.76 4.56
N ASN A 428 -8.66 18.55 4.22
CA ASN A 428 -8.25 18.17 2.86
C ASN A 428 -9.26 17.26 2.14
N ILE A 429 -10.36 16.85 2.79
CA ILE A 429 -11.36 15.97 2.16
C ILE A 429 -12.35 16.82 1.35
N SER A 430 -12.11 16.92 0.05
CA SER A 430 -13.11 17.47 -0.87
C SER A 430 -14.20 16.43 -1.10
N PHE A 431 -15.44 16.70 -0.68
CA PHE A 431 -16.60 15.92 -1.09
C PHE A 431 -17.00 16.30 -2.52
N ARG A 432 -16.16 15.97 -3.51
CA ARG A 432 -16.58 15.91 -4.92
C ARG A 432 -17.01 14.49 -5.22
N GLY A 433 -18.28 14.18 -4.94
CA GLY A 433 -18.79 12.83 -5.16
C GLY A 433 -20.26 12.60 -4.81
N VAL A 434 -21.10 13.64 -4.80
CA VAL A 434 -22.56 13.46 -4.82
C VAL A 434 -23.17 14.62 -5.63
N ARG A 435 -23.14 14.52 -6.97
CA ARG A 435 -24.08 15.29 -7.78
C ARG A 435 -25.29 14.43 -8.12
N ARG A 436 -26.44 15.00 -7.78
CA ARG A 436 -27.81 14.49 -7.89
C ARG A 436 -28.16 14.15 -9.33
N GLY A 437 -28.80 13.00 -9.52
CA GLY A 437 -29.63 12.67 -10.68
C GLY A 437 -31.00 12.18 -10.21
N TRP A 438 -31.81 13.10 -9.68
CA TRP A 438 -33.25 12.93 -9.46
C TRP A 438 -33.97 13.97 -10.31
N MET A 439 -34.56 13.52 -11.41
CA MET A 439 -35.61 14.11 -12.28
C MET A 439 -35.55 13.24 -13.55
N GLY A 440 -36.59 12.62 -14.09
CA GLY A 440 -38.00 12.47 -13.77
C GLY A 440 -38.55 11.42 -14.75
N PHE A 441 -39.62 10.73 -14.35
CA PHE A 441 -40.43 9.91 -15.24
C PHE A 441 -41.18 10.76 -16.27
N GLU A 442 -41.40 10.19 -17.46
CA GLU A 442 -42.45 10.41 -18.49
C GLU A 442 -41.80 10.41 -19.89
N SER A 443 -41.98 9.33 -20.67
CA SER A 443 -43.08 9.02 -21.60
C SER A 443 -42.55 9.18 -23.04
N GLU A 444 -42.36 8.06 -23.75
CA GLU A 444 -43.16 7.64 -24.91
C GLU A 444 -42.65 8.15 -26.27
N TRP A 445 -42.84 7.29 -27.29
CA TRP A 445 -42.75 7.48 -28.75
C TRP A 445 -41.45 7.11 -29.49
N TYR A 446 -41.57 5.99 -30.23
CA TYR A 446 -41.22 5.75 -31.65
C TYR A 446 -40.04 6.59 -32.22
N MET A 447 -38.96 5.99 -32.73
CA MET A 447 -38.86 5.29 -34.01
C MET A 447 -37.50 4.60 -34.11
#